data_AF-A0A355KYI4-F1
#
_entry.id   AF-A0A355KYI4-F1
#
_cell.length_a   1.000
_cell.length_b   1.000
_cell.length_c   1.000
_cell.angle_alpha   90.00
_cell.angle_beta   90.00
_cell.angle_gamma   90.00
#
_symmetry.space_group_name_H-M   'P 1'
#
loop_
_entity.id
_entity.type
_entity.pdbx_description
1 polymer ?
#
loop_
_entity_poly.entity_id
_entity_poly.type
_entity_poly.pdbx_seq_one_letter_code
_entity_poly.pdbx_strand_id
1 'polypeptide(L)'
;MSYTGTVWFLAALFFSLFVLYPIVRRYYDVYIKYFSLPIVLLNMGYVMRIFHSFEAEPFFNSFLINPGILRAIAMLTLGMLVGELSDKLKNLKLSRSGKVILTTAELISYIFAFAFMIACRSDPVKRFDYAAVILIFIGLVITVSEHSYFNGKFDNRFSLFLGKSSMILFMTHYFWVHNIKELTLRFTGHDDIGNIELLLIGYALSFITGIAVYFVGLAIRKVFYKIKDMIVLSEKPACS
;
A
#
# COMPACT_ATOMS: atom_id res chain seq x y z
N MET A 1 -4.62 17.95 12.86
CA MET A 1 -4.38 16.52 12.55
C MET A 1 -5.52 16.02 11.69
N SER A 2 -5.27 15.18 10.70
CA SER A 2 -6.36 14.56 9.93
C SER A 2 -7.11 13.57 10.81
N TYR A 3 -8.44 13.65 10.87
CA TYR A 3 -9.29 12.76 11.69
C TYR A 3 -9.11 11.27 11.36
N THR A 4 -8.63 10.93 10.17
CA THR A 4 -8.42 9.55 9.71
C THR A 4 -6.95 9.16 9.62
N GLY A 5 -6.00 10.09 9.82
CA GLY A 5 -4.55 9.85 9.73
C GLY A 5 -4.03 9.26 8.41
N THR A 6 -4.90 8.92 7.45
CA THR A 6 -4.60 8.23 6.19
C THR A 6 -4.93 9.09 4.97
N VAL A 7 -5.78 10.12 5.15
CA VAL A 7 -6.13 11.07 4.07
C VAL A 7 -4.93 11.87 3.58
N TRP A 8 -3.96 12.19 4.45
CA TRP A 8 -2.74 12.88 4.01
C TRP A 8 -1.94 12.02 3.02
N PHE A 9 -1.94 10.69 3.21
CA PHE A 9 -1.26 9.76 2.32
C PHE A 9 -1.91 9.78 0.94
N LEU A 10 -3.25 9.80 0.91
CA LEU A 10 -4.01 9.86 -0.34
C LEU A 10 -3.81 11.21 -1.06
N ALA A 11 -3.77 12.32 -0.32
CA ALA A 11 -3.46 13.63 -0.87
C ALA A 11 -2.04 13.68 -1.48
N ALA A 12 -1.05 13.13 -0.76
CA ALA A 12 0.32 13.00 -1.26
C ALA A 12 0.37 12.12 -2.52
N LEU A 13 -0.35 11.00 -2.54
CA LEU A 13 -0.43 10.10 -3.70
C LEU A 13 -1.00 10.81 -4.93
N PHE A 14 -2.12 11.49 -4.80
CA PHE A 14 -2.74 12.21 -5.92
C PHE A 14 -1.88 13.37 -6.42
N PHE A 15 -1.23 14.10 -5.50
CA PHE A 15 -0.30 15.15 -5.88
C PHE A 15 0.91 14.58 -6.63
N SER A 16 1.49 13.48 -6.14
CA SER A 16 2.61 12.81 -6.81
C SER A 16 2.22 12.27 -8.18
N LEU A 17 0.99 11.75 -8.34
CA LEU A 17 0.46 11.37 -9.65
C LEU A 17 0.33 12.59 -10.57
N PHE A 18 -0.20 13.71 -10.08
CA PHE A 18 -0.33 14.94 -10.86
C PHE A 18 1.04 15.43 -11.39
N VAL A 19 2.09 15.32 -10.58
CA VAL A 19 3.46 15.69 -10.98
C VAL A 19 4.10 14.66 -11.93
N LEU A 20 4.03 13.38 -11.59
CA LEU A 20 4.72 12.32 -12.34
C LEU A 20 4.02 11.98 -13.65
N TYR A 21 2.68 11.93 -13.66
CA TYR A 21 1.90 11.47 -14.81
C TYR A 21 2.23 12.19 -16.12
N PRO A 22 2.27 13.54 -16.23
CA PRO A 22 2.59 14.20 -17.49
C PRO A 22 4.01 13.91 -17.99
N ILE A 23 4.99 13.77 -17.07
CA ILE A 23 6.39 13.49 -17.41
C ILE A 23 6.52 12.06 -17.92
N VAL A 24 6.03 11.11 -17.13
CA VAL A 24 6.12 9.68 -17.41
C VAL A 24 5.34 9.32 -18.67
N ARG A 25 4.15 9.89 -18.88
CA ARG A 25 3.34 9.63 -20.07
C ARG A 25 4.05 10.02 -21.37
N ARG A 26 4.87 11.07 -21.35
CA ARG A 26 5.56 11.60 -22.55
C ARG A 26 6.96 11.00 -22.76
N TYR A 27 7.65 10.68 -21.67
CA TYR A 27 9.06 10.26 -21.70
C TYR A 27 9.30 8.97 -20.90
N TYR A 28 8.38 8.01 -20.97
CA TYR A 28 8.40 6.78 -20.16
C TYR A 28 9.76 6.07 -20.20
N ASP A 29 10.27 5.73 -21.38
CA ASP A 29 11.50 4.95 -21.53
C ASP A 29 12.72 5.68 -20.96
N VAL A 30 12.80 6.99 -21.21
CA VAL A 30 13.89 7.84 -20.70
C VAL A 30 13.80 7.93 -19.18
N TYR A 31 12.59 8.13 -18.65
CA TYR A 31 12.33 8.21 -17.22
C TYR A 31 12.72 6.92 -16.50
N ILE A 32 12.26 5.77 -16.99
CA ILE A 32 12.54 4.47 -16.38
C ILE A 32 14.01 4.10 -16.48
N LYS A 33 14.67 4.35 -17.61
CA LYS A 33 16.07 3.95 -17.82
C LYS A 33 17.07 4.81 -17.06
N TYR A 34 16.85 6.12 -16.97
CA TYR A 34 17.84 7.07 -16.45
C TYR A 34 17.45 7.74 -15.14
N PHE A 35 16.16 8.01 -14.91
CA PHE A 35 15.72 8.84 -13.78
C PHE A 35 15.14 8.04 -12.62
N SER A 36 14.53 6.88 -12.88
CA SER A 36 13.79 6.12 -11.86
C SER A 36 14.63 5.75 -10.63
N LEU A 37 15.77 5.10 -10.83
CA LEU A 37 16.64 4.64 -9.75
C LEU A 37 17.27 5.83 -8.97
N PRO A 38 17.84 6.86 -9.62
CA PRO A 38 18.29 8.06 -8.90
C PRO A 38 17.18 8.74 -8.10
N ILE A 39 15.97 8.89 -8.66
CA ILE A 39 14.84 9.51 -7.97
C ILE A 39 14.50 8.72 -6.71
N VAL A 40 14.38 7.39 -6.80
CA VAL A 40 14.07 6.53 -5.63
C VAL A 40 15.15 6.68 -4.55
N LEU A 41 16.42 6.51 -4.92
CA LEU A 41 17.54 6.54 -3.96
C LEU A 41 17.70 7.90 -3.30
N LEU A 42 17.60 9.00 -4.07
CA LEU A 42 17.73 10.35 -3.54
C LEU A 42 16.56 10.71 -2.63
N ASN A 43 15.33 10.37 -3.01
CA ASN A 43 14.15 10.65 -2.17
C ASN A 43 14.19 9.84 -0.88
N MET A 44 14.45 8.53 -0.95
CA MET A 44 14.53 7.68 0.24
C MET A 44 15.68 8.13 1.15
N GLY A 45 16.87 8.39 0.59
CA GLY A 45 18.02 8.88 1.36
C GLY A 45 17.78 10.25 2.01
N TYR A 46 17.13 11.18 1.29
CA TYR A 46 16.77 12.48 1.83
C TYR A 46 15.78 12.36 3.00
N VAL A 47 14.71 11.59 2.83
CA VAL A 47 13.71 11.36 3.88
C VAL A 47 14.36 10.75 5.12
N MET A 48 15.20 9.73 4.95
CA MET A 48 15.90 9.09 6.07
C MET A 48 16.88 10.02 6.78
N ARG A 49 17.58 10.89 6.03
CA ARG A 49 18.56 11.82 6.60
C ARG A 49 17.90 12.92 7.44
N ILE A 50 16.77 13.46 6.98
CA ILE A 50 16.09 14.60 7.62
C ILE A 50 15.12 14.16 8.70
N PHE A 51 14.35 13.09 8.46
CA PHE A 51 13.26 12.67 9.34
C PHE A 51 13.63 11.47 10.22
N HIS A 52 14.82 10.86 10.03
CA HIS A 52 15.35 9.72 10.77
C HIS A 52 14.50 8.43 10.78
N SER A 53 13.33 8.46 10.15
CA SER A 53 12.43 7.33 9.95
C SER A 53 11.72 7.49 8.61
N PHE A 54 11.48 6.35 7.95
CA PHE A 54 10.69 6.32 6.74
C PHE A 54 9.19 6.42 7.02
N GLU A 55 8.74 6.30 8.27
CA GLU A 55 7.33 6.37 8.67
C GLU A 55 6.90 7.74 9.18
N ALA A 56 7.84 8.68 9.35
CA ALA A 56 7.57 9.99 9.96
C ALA A 56 6.30 10.66 9.37
N GLU A 57 5.40 11.05 10.26
CA GLU A 57 4.16 11.74 9.90
C GLU A 57 4.51 13.09 9.26
N PRO A 58 3.89 13.45 8.13
CA PRO A 58 4.24 14.67 7.44
C PRO A 58 3.86 15.90 8.24
N PHE A 59 4.86 16.63 8.72
CA PHE A 59 4.68 18.00 9.15
C PHE A 59 4.49 18.87 7.90
N PHE A 60 3.27 19.38 7.67
CA PHE A 60 2.93 20.35 6.63
C PHE A 60 3.51 21.75 6.89
N ASN A 61 4.73 21.86 7.44
CA ASN A 61 5.40 23.16 7.61
C ASN A 61 5.94 23.71 6.29
N SER A 62 6.17 22.85 5.28
CA SER A 62 6.60 23.24 3.93
C SER A 62 5.77 22.48 2.89
N PHE A 63 5.02 23.23 2.06
CA PHE A 63 4.08 22.68 1.07
C PHE A 63 4.73 21.75 0.02
N LEU A 64 5.99 22.03 -0.37
CA LEU A 64 6.68 21.29 -1.45
C LEU A 64 7.63 20.19 -0.96
N ILE A 65 8.21 20.35 0.23
CA ILE A 65 9.19 19.40 0.81
C ILE A 65 8.52 18.66 1.97
N ASN A 66 7.47 17.93 1.62
CA ASN A 66 6.72 17.12 2.56
C ASN A 66 7.21 15.66 2.42
N PRO A 67 7.61 14.98 3.52
CA PRO A 67 8.12 13.60 3.46
C PRO A 67 7.09 12.64 2.85
N GLY A 68 5.80 12.91 3.01
CA GLY A 68 4.72 12.14 2.40
C GLY A 68 4.71 12.22 0.87
N ILE A 69 4.91 13.41 0.30
CA ILE A 69 4.96 13.61 -1.15
C ILE A 69 6.21 12.94 -1.73
N LEU A 70 7.38 13.18 -1.13
CA LEU A 70 8.65 12.58 -1.56
C LEU A 70 8.59 11.04 -1.49
N ARG A 71 7.98 10.50 -0.43
CA ARG A 71 7.72 9.06 -0.29
C ARG A 71 6.79 8.54 -1.38
N ALA A 72 5.68 9.23 -1.64
CA ALA A 72 4.74 8.84 -2.69
C ALA A 72 5.40 8.85 -4.08
N ILE A 73 6.22 9.86 -4.40
CA ILE A 73 7.01 9.91 -5.65
C ILE A 73 7.94 8.70 -5.73
N ALA A 74 8.71 8.42 -4.67
CA ALA A 74 9.63 7.29 -4.64
C ALA A 74 8.90 5.94 -4.81
N MET A 75 7.80 5.73 -4.10
CA MET A 75 7.05 4.46 -4.15
C MET A 75 6.35 4.24 -5.50
N LEU A 76 5.79 5.30 -6.12
CA LEU A 76 5.24 5.21 -7.48
C LEU A 76 6.34 4.86 -8.50
N THR A 77 7.50 5.52 -8.38
CA THR A 77 8.66 5.27 -9.25
C THR A 77 9.17 3.84 -9.12
N LEU A 78 9.27 3.36 -7.88
CA LEU A 78 9.67 2.00 -7.56
C LEU A 78 8.63 0.99 -8.10
N GLY A 79 7.33 1.29 -8.02
CA GLY A 79 6.28 0.47 -8.63
C GLY A 79 6.41 0.35 -10.15
N MET A 80 6.79 1.42 -10.85
CA MET A 80 7.04 1.36 -12.30
C MET A 80 8.28 0.51 -12.62
N LEU A 81 9.34 0.60 -11.80
CA LEU A 81 10.52 -0.26 -11.90
C LEU A 81 10.17 -1.74 -11.68
N VAL A 82 9.27 -2.04 -10.74
CA VAL A 82 8.77 -3.42 -10.55
C VAL A 82 8.17 -3.93 -11.86
N GLY A 83 7.28 -3.17 -12.51
CA GLY A 83 6.67 -3.56 -13.78
C GLY A 83 7.72 -3.85 -14.86
N GLU A 84 8.61 -2.89 -15.13
CA GLU A 84 9.64 -3.00 -16.17
C GLU A 84 10.60 -4.20 -15.92
N LEU A 85 11.04 -4.39 -14.68
CA LEU A 85 11.94 -5.50 -14.35
C LEU A 85 11.21 -6.85 -14.38
N SER A 86 9.95 -6.88 -13.97
CA SER A 86 9.12 -8.08 -14.02
C SER A 86 8.89 -8.52 -15.46
N ASP A 87 8.62 -7.59 -16.38
CA ASP A 87 8.46 -7.89 -17.81
C ASP A 87 9.75 -8.40 -18.43
N LYS A 88 10.89 -7.82 -18.07
CA LYS A 88 12.21 -8.35 -18.48
C LYS A 88 12.45 -9.75 -17.95
N LEU A 89 12.15 -9.99 -16.69
CA LEU A 89 12.30 -11.31 -16.07
C LEU A 89 11.33 -12.33 -16.70
N LYS A 90 10.12 -11.91 -17.06
CA LYS A 90 9.10 -12.72 -17.73
C LYS A 90 9.55 -13.21 -19.12
N ASN A 91 10.36 -12.43 -19.82
CA ASN A 91 10.87 -12.79 -21.14
C ASN A 91 12.09 -13.76 -21.11
N LEU A 92 12.66 -14.03 -19.93
CA LEU A 92 13.80 -14.93 -19.79
C LEU A 92 13.33 -16.40 -19.71
N LYS A 93 13.94 -17.28 -20.50
CA LYS A 93 13.70 -18.73 -20.40
C LYS A 93 14.42 -19.29 -19.16
N LEU A 94 13.69 -19.39 -18.05
CA LEU A 94 14.23 -19.93 -16.80
C LEU A 94 14.20 -21.46 -16.76
N SER A 95 15.33 -22.05 -16.37
CA SER A 95 15.46 -23.48 -16.08
C SER A 95 14.67 -23.86 -14.81
N ARG A 96 14.44 -25.16 -14.61
CA ARG A 96 13.74 -25.67 -13.41
C ARG A 96 14.43 -25.22 -12.11
N SER A 97 15.75 -25.24 -12.08
CA SER A 97 16.56 -24.74 -10.95
C SER A 97 16.43 -23.23 -10.77
N GLY A 98 16.38 -22.46 -11.86
CA GLY A 98 16.15 -21.01 -11.81
C GLY A 98 14.81 -20.65 -11.19
N LYS A 99 13.74 -21.40 -11.49
CA LYS A 99 12.42 -21.21 -10.86
C LYS A 99 12.43 -21.51 -9.37
N VAL A 100 13.18 -22.53 -8.94
CA VAL A 100 13.33 -22.85 -7.50
C VAL A 100 14.05 -21.72 -6.78
N ILE A 101 15.16 -21.24 -7.34
CA ILE A 101 15.92 -20.13 -6.75
C ILE A 101 15.05 -18.88 -6.63
N LEU A 102 14.32 -18.50 -7.68
CA LEU A 102 13.41 -17.35 -7.64
C LEU A 102 12.30 -17.51 -6.60
N THR A 103 11.69 -18.69 -6.51
CA THR A 103 10.62 -18.95 -5.54
C THR A 103 11.14 -18.89 -4.10
N THR A 104 12.35 -19.42 -3.85
CA THR A 104 13.00 -19.32 -2.54
C THR A 104 13.37 -17.86 -2.22
N ALA A 105 13.88 -17.11 -3.20
CA ALA A 105 14.21 -15.70 -3.04
C ALA A 105 12.97 -14.85 -2.76
N GLU A 106 11.83 -15.12 -3.42
CA GLU A 106 10.54 -14.49 -3.15
C GLU A 106 10.10 -14.72 -1.70
N LEU A 107 10.12 -15.98 -1.25
CA LEU A 107 9.69 -16.35 0.09
C LEU A 107 10.61 -15.74 1.17
N ILE A 108 11.93 -15.79 0.97
CA ILE A 108 12.91 -15.12 1.84
C ILE A 108 12.63 -13.62 1.89
N SER A 109 12.42 -12.97 0.74
CA SER A 109 12.20 -11.53 0.68
C SER A 109 10.99 -11.10 1.52
N TYR A 110 9.86 -11.80 1.39
CA TYR A 110 8.67 -11.48 2.20
C TYR A 110 8.85 -11.83 3.68
N ILE A 111 9.38 -13.01 4.01
CA ILE A 111 9.59 -13.41 5.42
C ILE A 111 10.52 -12.43 6.13
N PHE A 112 11.64 -12.07 5.51
CA PHE A 112 12.56 -11.10 6.09
C PHE A 112 11.93 -9.72 6.18
N ALA A 113 11.18 -9.26 5.17
CA ALA A 113 10.48 -7.97 5.26
C ALA A 113 9.52 -7.93 6.46
N PHE A 114 8.70 -8.97 6.66
CA PHE A 114 7.81 -9.06 7.82
C PHE A 114 8.56 -9.17 9.14
N ALA A 115 9.62 -9.98 9.20
CA ALA A 115 10.45 -10.10 10.38
C ALA A 115 11.11 -8.76 10.76
N PHE A 116 11.62 -8.01 9.77
CA PHE A 116 12.15 -6.66 9.97
C PHE A 116 11.08 -5.71 10.50
N MET A 117 9.88 -5.69 9.91
CA MET A 117 8.79 -4.83 10.38
C MET A 117 8.38 -5.12 11.84
N ILE A 118 8.44 -6.37 12.28
CA ILE A 118 8.12 -6.76 13.67
C ILE A 118 9.28 -6.44 14.63
N ALA A 119 10.51 -6.82 14.26
CA ALA A 119 11.69 -6.69 15.12
C ALA A 119 12.15 -5.23 15.27
N CYS A 120 11.98 -4.41 14.23
CA CYS A 120 12.50 -3.04 14.18
C CYS A 120 11.55 -1.99 14.75
N ARG A 121 10.50 -2.42 15.48
CA ARG A 121 9.47 -1.54 16.04
C ARG A 121 9.99 -0.54 17.09
N SER A 122 11.09 -0.86 17.77
CA SER A 122 11.67 -0.03 18.83
C SER A 122 12.57 1.10 18.28
N ASP A 123 12.55 2.27 18.93
CA ASP A 123 12.95 3.57 18.35
C ASP A 123 14.41 3.82 17.88
N PRO A 124 15.45 2.97 18.07
CA PRO A 124 16.67 3.12 17.27
C PRO A 124 16.62 2.37 15.92
N VAL A 125 15.67 1.44 15.73
CA VAL A 125 15.68 0.44 14.64
C VAL A 125 14.76 0.80 13.47
N LYS A 126 13.86 1.80 13.61
CA LYS A 126 13.10 2.43 12.49
C LYS A 126 14.00 3.02 11.40
N ARG A 127 15.31 3.09 11.65
CA ARG A 127 16.31 3.46 10.65
C ARG A 127 16.43 2.43 9.53
N PHE A 128 15.93 1.22 9.68
CA PHE A 128 16.04 0.15 8.67
C PHE A 128 14.76 -0.07 7.85
N ASP A 129 13.75 0.79 7.95
CA ASP A 129 12.49 0.67 7.21
C ASP A 129 12.69 0.58 5.68
N TYR A 130 13.74 1.23 5.15
CA TYR A 130 14.10 1.15 3.73
C TYR A 130 14.56 -0.25 3.31
N ALA A 131 15.12 -1.06 4.22
CA ALA A 131 15.53 -2.42 3.92
C ALA A 131 14.29 -3.29 3.68
N ALA A 132 13.23 -3.10 4.47
CA ALA A 132 11.95 -3.76 4.23
C ALA A 132 11.36 -3.36 2.86
N VAL A 133 11.46 -2.08 2.47
CA VAL A 133 11.02 -1.61 1.14
C VAL A 133 11.80 -2.29 0.02
N ILE A 134 13.13 -2.43 0.14
CA ILE A 134 13.96 -3.10 -0.87
C ILE A 134 13.63 -4.61 -0.95
N LEU A 135 13.41 -5.26 0.19
CA LEU A 135 13.01 -6.67 0.22
C LEU A 135 11.63 -6.86 -0.44
N ILE A 136 10.66 -6.00 -0.11
CA ILE A 136 9.35 -6.02 -0.76
C ILE A 136 9.46 -5.76 -2.26
N PHE A 137 10.33 -4.82 -2.68
CA PHE A 137 10.61 -4.57 -4.09
C PHE A 137 11.10 -5.82 -4.82
N ILE A 138 12.11 -6.51 -4.26
CA ILE A 138 12.65 -7.74 -4.85
C ILE A 138 11.57 -8.83 -4.91
N GLY A 139 10.84 -9.04 -3.81
CA GLY A 139 9.74 -9.99 -3.74
C GLY A 139 8.68 -9.72 -4.81
N LEU A 140 8.25 -8.46 -4.94
CA LEU A 140 7.24 -8.05 -5.91
C LEU A 140 7.69 -8.24 -7.36
N VAL A 141 8.95 -7.93 -7.70
CA VAL A 141 9.49 -8.19 -9.05
C VAL A 141 9.37 -9.66 -9.41
N ILE A 142 9.67 -10.55 -8.47
CA ILE A 142 9.59 -11.99 -8.69
C ILE A 142 8.12 -12.43 -8.80
N THR A 143 7.26 -11.98 -7.88
CA THR A 143 5.82 -12.32 -7.89
C THR A 143 5.14 -11.89 -9.19
N VAL A 144 5.37 -10.65 -9.62
CA VAL A 144 4.74 -10.08 -10.83
C VAL A 144 5.32 -10.67 -12.12
N SER A 145 6.58 -11.14 -12.11
CA SER A 145 7.18 -11.82 -13.27
C SER A 145 6.54 -13.16 -13.63
N GLU A 146 5.60 -13.67 -12.82
CA GLU A 146 4.85 -14.91 -13.04
C GLU A 146 5.71 -16.19 -13.08
N HIS A 147 7.00 -16.10 -12.75
CA HIS A 147 7.95 -17.21 -12.86
C HIS A 147 8.03 -18.12 -11.64
N SER A 148 7.49 -17.69 -10.50
CA SER A 148 7.53 -18.47 -9.27
C SER A 148 6.47 -19.59 -9.25
N TYR A 149 6.72 -20.63 -8.46
CA TYR A 149 5.76 -21.75 -8.28
C TYR A 149 4.49 -21.34 -7.52
N PHE A 150 4.44 -20.12 -6.97
CA PHE A 150 3.25 -19.56 -6.31
C PHE A 150 2.31 -18.87 -7.29
N ASN A 151 2.75 -18.63 -8.53
CA ASN A 151 1.92 -18.03 -9.56
C ASN A 151 0.63 -18.84 -9.78
N GLY A 152 -0.52 -18.14 -9.82
CA GLY A 152 -1.85 -18.72 -9.99
C GLY A 152 -2.47 -19.40 -8.76
N LYS A 153 -1.70 -19.76 -7.71
CA LYS A 153 -2.27 -20.38 -6.50
C LYS A 153 -3.13 -19.42 -5.66
N PHE A 154 -2.83 -18.13 -5.75
CA PHE A 154 -3.52 -17.07 -5.04
C PHE A 154 -4.53 -16.31 -5.91
N ASP A 155 -4.88 -16.82 -7.10
CA ASP A 155 -5.98 -16.28 -7.92
C ASP A 155 -7.33 -16.92 -7.52
N ASN A 156 -7.66 -16.81 -6.23
CA ASN A 156 -8.90 -17.33 -5.69
C ASN A 156 -9.85 -16.18 -5.30
N ARG A 157 -11.15 -16.47 -5.20
CA ARG A 157 -12.17 -15.46 -4.87
C ARG A 157 -11.88 -14.74 -3.55
N PHE A 158 -11.23 -15.43 -2.62
CA PHE A 158 -10.85 -14.89 -1.31
C PHE A 158 -9.71 -13.86 -1.43
N SER A 159 -8.67 -14.14 -2.19
CA SER A 159 -7.56 -13.23 -2.49
C SER A 159 -8.04 -12.00 -3.26
N LEU A 160 -8.92 -12.19 -4.25
CA LEU A 160 -9.58 -11.10 -4.96
C LEU A 160 -10.44 -10.24 -4.03
N PHE A 161 -11.11 -10.86 -3.05
CA PHE A 161 -11.86 -10.15 -2.02
C PHE A 161 -10.92 -9.35 -1.10
N LEU A 162 -9.83 -9.95 -0.61
CA LEU A 162 -8.82 -9.28 0.20
C LEU A 162 -8.19 -8.08 -0.53
N GLY A 163 -7.91 -8.25 -1.83
CA GLY A 163 -7.44 -7.17 -2.70
C GLY A 163 -8.44 -6.00 -2.76
N LYS A 164 -9.74 -6.28 -2.92
CA LYS A 164 -10.80 -5.25 -2.93
C LYS A 164 -10.99 -4.60 -1.56
N SER A 165 -10.84 -5.33 -0.47
CA SER A 165 -10.99 -4.79 0.89
C SER A 165 -9.75 -4.07 1.41
N SER A 166 -8.58 -4.27 0.78
CA SER A 166 -7.30 -3.72 1.23
C SER A 166 -7.32 -2.19 1.40
N MET A 167 -7.92 -1.47 0.44
CA MET A 167 -8.06 0.00 0.51
C MET A 167 -8.98 0.44 1.65
N ILE A 168 -10.07 -0.30 1.90
CA ILE A 168 -11.00 0.02 2.99
C ILE A 168 -10.30 -0.18 4.33
N LEU A 169 -9.59 -1.30 4.48
CA LEU A 169 -8.78 -1.59 5.66
C LEU A 169 -7.70 -0.52 5.88
N PHE A 170 -7.02 -0.10 4.81
CA PHE A 170 -6.05 0.97 4.85
C PHE A 170 -6.67 2.31 5.27
N MET A 171 -7.95 2.58 5.00
CA MET A 171 -8.61 3.80 5.49
C MET A 171 -9.05 3.70 6.95
N THR A 172 -9.45 2.52 7.43
CA THR A 172 -10.00 2.35 8.79
C THR A 172 -8.95 2.06 9.87
N HIS A 173 -7.80 1.50 9.50
CA HIS A 173 -6.84 0.98 10.50
C HIS A 173 -6.30 2.04 11.46
N TYR A 174 -6.01 3.24 10.97
CA TYR A 174 -5.38 4.29 11.77
C TYR A 174 -6.26 4.68 12.96
N PHE A 175 -7.57 4.80 12.75
CA PHE A 175 -8.51 5.14 13.81
C PHE A 175 -8.44 4.14 14.97
N TRP A 176 -8.56 2.85 14.67
CA TRP A 176 -8.55 1.81 15.70
C TRP A 176 -7.19 1.70 16.38
N VAL A 177 -6.11 1.57 15.61
CA VAL A 177 -4.76 1.37 16.17
C VAL A 177 -4.33 2.53 17.06
N HIS A 178 -4.70 3.77 16.71
CA HIS A 178 -4.36 4.95 17.51
C HIS A 178 -5.23 5.10 18.76
N ASN A 179 -6.54 4.84 18.66
CA ASN A 179 -7.48 5.08 19.76
C ASN A 179 -7.68 3.86 20.68
N ILE A 180 -7.23 2.67 20.31
CA ILE A 180 -7.52 1.44 21.06
C ILE A 180 -7.01 1.48 22.50
N LYS A 181 -5.85 2.12 22.75
CA LYS A 181 -5.31 2.24 24.11
C LYS A 181 -6.23 3.07 24.98
N GLU A 182 -6.69 4.22 24.49
CA GLU A 182 -7.60 5.09 25.23
C GLU A 182 -8.99 4.45 25.41
N LEU A 183 -9.49 3.75 24.40
CA LEU A 183 -10.75 3.01 24.47
C LEU A 183 -10.70 1.92 25.53
N THR A 184 -9.67 1.07 25.51
CA THR A 184 -9.51 -0.02 26.49
C THR A 184 -9.39 0.52 27.92
N LEU A 185 -8.63 1.60 28.12
CA LEU A 185 -8.52 2.26 29.43
C LEU A 185 -9.88 2.76 29.93
N ARG A 186 -10.70 3.35 29.06
CA ARG A 186 -12.04 3.84 29.40
C ARG A 186 -13.04 2.71 29.72
N PHE A 187 -12.95 1.57 29.05
CA PHE A 187 -13.91 0.47 29.22
C PHE A 187 -13.52 -0.51 30.33
N THR A 188 -12.23 -0.82 30.50
CA THR A 188 -11.75 -1.86 31.42
C THR A 188 -11.16 -1.29 32.71
N GLY A 189 -10.77 -0.02 32.73
CA GLY A 189 -10.20 0.66 33.90
C GLY A 189 -8.84 0.13 34.37
N HIS A 190 -8.25 -0.83 33.67
CA HIS A 190 -6.96 -1.47 33.98
C HIS A 190 -6.03 -1.37 32.76
N ASP A 191 -4.75 -1.05 32.98
CA ASP A 191 -3.71 -0.92 31.93
C ASP A 191 -2.85 -2.19 31.83
N ASP A 192 -3.41 -3.35 32.16
CA ASP A 192 -2.69 -4.63 32.21
C ASP A 192 -2.55 -5.32 30.83
N ILE A 193 -3.16 -4.76 29.78
CA ILE A 193 -3.13 -5.36 28.44
C ILE A 193 -1.83 -5.00 27.74
N GLY A 194 -1.13 -6.01 27.22
CA GLY A 194 0.14 -5.81 26.53
C GLY A 194 0.00 -5.00 25.23
N ASN A 195 1.02 -4.20 24.88
CA ASN A 195 1.04 -3.39 23.65
C ASN A 195 0.85 -4.19 22.33
N ILE A 196 1.14 -5.50 22.34
CA ILE A 196 0.95 -6.38 21.18
C ILE A 196 -0.52 -6.80 21.08
N GLU A 197 -1.15 -7.12 22.21
CA GLU A 197 -2.56 -7.50 22.27
C GLU A 197 -3.45 -6.34 21.84
N LEU A 198 -3.16 -5.12 22.31
CA LEU A 198 -3.86 -3.91 21.88
C LEU A 198 -3.77 -3.68 20.36
N LEU A 199 -2.60 -3.94 19.75
CA LEU A 199 -2.46 -3.85 18.29
C LEU A 199 -3.29 -4.91 17.57
N LEU A 200 -3.24 -6.16 18.03
CA LEU A 200 -3.99 -7.25 17.41
C LEU A 200 -5.49 -6.97 17.47
N ILE A 201 -5.98 -6.47 18.61
CA ILE A 201 -7.38 -6.04 18.78
C ILE A 201 -7.68 -4.87 17.83
N GLY A 202 -6.80 -3.86 17.76
CA GLY A 202 -6.94 -2.73 16.84
C GLY A 202 -7.07 -3.16 15.38
N TYR A 203 -6.20 -4.05 14.90
CA TYR A 203 -6.27 -4.60 13.55
C TYR A 203 -7.51 -5.48 13.32
N ALA A 204 -7.92 -6.28 14.31
CA ALA A 204 -9.15 -7.08 14.22
C ALA A 204 -10.39 -6.18 14.08
N LEU A 205 -10.51 -5.13 14.88
CA LEU A 205 -11.59 -4.14 14.78
C LEU A 205 -11.56 -3.37 13.46
N SER A 206 -10.37 -3.06 12.96
CA SER A 206 -10.18 -2.46 11.63
C SER A 206 -10.70 -3.37 10.51
N PHE A 207 -10.48 -4.67 10.64
CA PHE A 207 -10.97 -5.67 9.69
C PHE A 207 -12.49 -5.82 9.75
N ILE A 208 -13.06 -5.91 10.96
CA ILE A 208 -14.52 -5.98 11.17
C ILE A 208 -15.20 -4.74 10.59
N THR A 209 -14.69 -3.55 10.92
CA THR A 209 -15.24 -2.30 10.37
C THR A 209 -15.04 -2.20 8.86
N GLY A 210 -13.91 -2.65 8.33
CA GLY A 210 -13.67 -2.68 6.89
C GLY A 210 -14.67 -3.56 6.15
N ILE A 211 -14.99 -4.73 6.69
CA ILE A 211 -16.03 -5.62 6.14
C ILE A 211 -17.41 -4.94 6.20
N ALA A 212 -17.76 -4.33 7.34
CA ALA A 212 -19.03 -3.63 7.48
C ALA A 212 -19.18 -2.50 6.44
N VAL A 213 -18.14 -1.67 6.28
CA VAL A 213 -18.09 -0.59 5.28
C VAL A 213 -18.20 -1.15 3.86
N TYR A 214 -17.55 -2.27 3.55
CA TYR A 214 -17.65 -2.92 2.25
C TYR A 214 -19.09 -3.32 1.92
N PHE A 215 -19.81 -3.95 2.85
CA PHE A 215 -21.21 -4.33 2.65
C PHE A 215 -22.15 -3.14 2.55
N VAL A 216 -21.93 -2.09 3.36
CA VAL A 216 -22.68 -0.83 3.25
C VAL A 216 -22.45 -0.19 1.88
N GLY A 217 -21.21 -0.17 1.39
CA GLY A 217 -20.87 0.34 0.06
C GLY A 217 -21.58 -0.44 -1.06
N LEU A 218 -21.68 -1.77 -0.95
CA LEU A 218 -22.45 -2.59 -1.88
C LEU A 218 -23.96 -2.27 -1.84
N ALA A 219 -24.51 -2.05 -0.65
CA ALA A 219 -25.92 -1.66 -0.50
C ALA A 219 -26.20 -0.30 -1.15
N ILE A 220 -25.36 0.70 -0.88
CA ILE A 220 -25.46 2.04 -1.49
C ILE A 220 -25.36 1.94 -3.01
N ARG A 221 -24.41 1.16 -3.53
CA ARG A 221 -24.24 0.98 -4.98
C ARG A 221 -25.48 0.37 -5.65
N LYS A 222 -26.13 -0.60 -5.00
CA LYS A 222 -27.41 -1.16 -5.50
C LYS A 222 -28.52 -0.12 -5.55
N VAL A 223 -28.64 0.72 -4.53
CA VAL A 223 -29.62 1.81 -4.49
C VAL A 223 -29.32 2.81 -5.62
N PHE A 224 -28.06 3.20 -5.79
CA PHE A 224 -27.65 4.16 -6.82
C PHE A 224 -27.91 3.65 -8.24
N TYR A 225 -27.63 2.37 -8.52
CA TYR A 225 -27.99 1.78 -9.81
C TYR A 225 -29.49 1.74 -10.05
N LYS A 226 -30.28 1.38 -9.03
CA LYS A 226 -31.74 1.39 -9.13
C LYS A 226 -32.29 2.79 -9.45
N ILE A 227 -31.72 3.83 -8.84
CA ILE A 227 -32.06 5.23 -9.12
C ILE A 227 -31.65 5.61 -10.55
N LYS A 228 -30.43 5.25 -10.98
CA LYS A 228 -29.96 5.50 -12.35
C LYS A 228 -30.87 4.85 -13.39
N ASP A 229 -31.26 3.59 -13.18
CA ASP A 229 -32.15 2.87 -14.10
C ASP A 229 -33.54 3.52 -14.16
N MET A 230 -34.06 4.04 -13.04
CA MET A 230 -35.31 4.80 -13.02
C MET A 230 -35.21 6.12 -13.81
N ILE A 231 -34.10 6.84 -13.72
CA ILE A 231 -33.88 8.09 -14.48
C ILE A 231 -33.79 7.79 -15.98
N VAL A 232 -33.03 6.77 -16.38
CA VAL A 232 -32.88 6.37 -17.80
C VAL A 232 -34.20 5.88 -18.39
N LEU A 233 -35.04 5.18 -17.61
CA LEU A 233 -36.38 4.78 -18.04
C LEU A 233 -37.34 5.97 -18.18
N SER A 234 -37.17 7.02 -17.38
CA SER A 234 -37.95 8.26 -17.49
C SER A 234 -37.58 9.12 -18.72
N GLU A 235 -36.38 8.94 -19.28
CA GLU A 235 -35.91 9.68 -20.46
C GLU A 235 -36.25 9.00 -21.80
N LYS A 236 -36.76 7.76 -21.81
CA LYS A 236 -37.27 7.17 -23.05
C LYS A 236 -38.65 7.75 -23.35
N PRO A 237 -38.83 8.57 -24.42
CA PRO A 237 -40.17 8.95 -24.84
C PRO A 237 -40.92 7.69 -25.21
N ALA A 238 -42.16 7.57 -24.74
CA ALA A 238 -43.09 6.57 -25.26
C ALA A 238 -43.19 6.80 -26.77
N CYS A 239 -42.68 5.87 -27.58
CA CYS A 239 -43.01 5.84 -29.00
C CYS A 239 -44.53 5.65 -29.10
N SER A 240 -45.23 6.76 -29.30
CA SER A 240 -46.60 6.82 -29.78
C SER A 240 -46.59 7.12 -31.27
#